data_AF-A0A357C703-F1
#
_entry.id   AF-A0A357C703-F1
#
_cell.length_a   1.000
_cell.length_b   1.000
_cell.length_c   1.000
_cell.angle_alpha   90.00
_cell.angle_beta   90.00
_cell.angle_gamma   90.00
#
_symmetry.space_group_name_H-M   'P 1'
#
loop_
_entity.id
_entity.type
_entity.pdbx_description
1 polymer ?
#
loop_
_entity_poly.entity_id
_entity_poly.type
_entity_poly.pdbx_seq_one_letter_code
_entity_poly.pdbx_strand_id
1 'polypeptide(L)'
;MNILAGLETFLYVISSALFYPVVAGLVLLTFWIVISFGAFLREYIERRQDNSSILSRYKKILESEIHLPVVIARDPEQREGTTKQSQDEIPRFARNDSEQHETLDIRLERLLQDAELGLIKSLDKIRFAIRVGPALGLMGTLIPMGIALSALAQGDMPKMAGSMVTAFTTTVVGLACGMAAYLMSMVREKWVKADMREMEFMTELMLRNSKFKVQNSKLGEENEIFEET
;
A
#
# COMPACT_ATOMS: atom_id res chain seq x y z
N MET A 1 50.84 17.17 11.66
CA MET A 1 49.91 16.01 11.73
C MET A 1 48.95 16.14 10.56
N ASN A 2 48.93 15.16 9.67
CA ASN A 2 48.23 15.27 8.40
C ASN A 2 46.72 15.25 8.63
N ILE A 3 46.05 16.40 8.49
CA ILE A 3 44.59 16.56 8.64
C ILE A 3 43.84 15.56 7.75
N LEU A 4 44.41 15.22 6.59
CA LEU A 4 43.92 14.19 5.67
C LEU A 4 43.85 12.78 6.31
N ALA A 5 44.88 12.38 7.07
CA ALA A 5 44.89 11.07 7.74
C ALA A 5 43.84 10.98 8.87
N GLY A 6 43.59 12.11 9.55
CA GLY A 6 42.49 12.21 10.52
C GLY A 6 41.11 12.04 9.88
N LEU A 7 40.89 12.66 8.72
CA LEU A 7 39.65 12.53 7.93
C LEU A 7 39.45 11.10 7.42
N GLU A 8 40.48 10.44 6.89
CA GLU A 8 40.40 9.05 6.44
C GLU A 8 40.05 8.09 7.58
N THR A 9 40.67 8.26 8.74
CA THR A 9 40.39 7.45 9.94
C THR A 9 38.96 7.67 10.42
N PHE A 10 38.47 8.92 10.39
CA PHE A 10 37.10 9.26 10.75
C PHE A 10 36.08 8.62 9.79
N LEU A 11 36.31 8.71 8.48
CA LEU A 11 35.47 8.06 7.46
C LEU A 11 35.48 6.53 7.61
N TYR A 12 36.63 5.94 7.93
CA TYR A 12 36.75 4.50 8.19
C TYR A 12 35.90 4.05 9.40
N VAL A 13 35.94 4.82 10.49
CA VAL A 13 35.14 4.53 11.70
C VAL A 13 33.64 4.62 11.38
N ILE A 14 33.21 5.65 10.65
CA ILE A 14 31.81 5.81 10.23
C ILE A 14 31.37 4.64 9.35
N SER A 15 32.17 4.31 8.34
CA SER A 15 31.88 3.21 7.42
C SER A 15 31.76 1.87 8.16
N SER A 16 32.70 1.60 9.08
CA SER A 16 32.68 0.39 9.92
C SER A 16 31.47 0.34 10.85
N ALA A 17 31.09 1.47 11.43
CA ALA A 17 29.88 1.57 12.27
C ALA A 17 28.60 1.37 11.45
N LEU A 18 28.58 1.81 10.18
CA LEU A 18 27.45 1.65 9.27
C LEU A 18 27.33 0.24 8.69
N PHE A 19 28.41 -0.56 8.72
CA PHE A 19 28.39 -1.93 8.21
C PHE A 19 27.39 -2.83 8.97
N TYR A 20 27.44 -2.80 10.31
CA TYR A 20 26.56 -3.63 11.14
C TYR A 20 25.06 -3.37 10.90
N PRO A 21 24.55 -2.12 10.91
CA PRO A 21 23.15 -1.86 10.61
C PRO A 21 22.76 -2.22 9.16
N VAL A 22 23.68 -2.09 8.20
CA VAL A 22 23.43 -2.51 6.80
C VAL A 22 23.24 -4.03 6.72
N VAL A 23 24.14 -4.81 7.33
CA VAL A 23 24.03 -6.28 7.35
C VAL A 23 22.77 -6.72 8.10
N ALA A 24 22.50 -6.14 9.26
CA ALA A 24 21.27 -6.43 10.01
C ALA A 24 20.01 -6.11 9.20
N GLY A 25 19.99 -4.94 8.52
CA GLY A 25 18.90 -4.55 7.62
C GLY A 25 18.73 -5.53 6.45
N LEU A 26 19.82 -6.01 5.86
CA LEU A 26 19.79 -6.99 4.77
C LEU A 26 19.26 -8.35 5.24
N VAL A 27 19.66 -8.83 6.42
CA VAL A 27 19.14 -10.07 7.01
C VAL A 27 17.64 -9.93 7.31
N LEU A 28 17.21 -8.83 7.93
CA LEU A 28 15.80 -8.57 8.20
C LEU A 28 14.97 -8.48 6.92
N LEU A 29 15.48 -7.79 5.89
CA LEU A 29 14.83 -7.68 4.59
C LEU A 29 14.71 -9.04 3.91
N THR A 30 15.75 -9.87 3.99
CA THR A 30 15.73 -11.24 3.47
C THR A 30 14.62 -12.06 4.14
N PHE A 31 14.55 -12.02 5.47
CA PHE A 31 13.52 -12.73 6.23
C PHE A 31 12.11 -12.23 5.89
N TRP A 32 11.93 -10.92 5.78
CA TRP A 32 10.67 -10.30 5.36
C TRP A 32 10.23 -10.80 3.97
N ILE A 33 11.15 -10.86 3.02
CA ILE A 33 10.87 -11.32 1.65
C ILE A 33 10.48 -12.80 1.64
N VAL A 34 11.18 -13.65 2.39
CA VAL A 34 10.85 -15.08 2.49
C VAL A 34 9.44 -15.28 3.04
N ILE A 35 9.07 -14.57 4.11
CA ILE A 35 7.71 -14.62 4.66
C ILE A 35 6.68 -14.10 3.65
N SER A 36 6.96 -12.96 3.01
CA SER A 36 6.07 -12.34 2.03
C SER A 36 5.86 -13.24 0.82
N PHE A 37 6.90 -13.93 0.37
CA PHE A 37 6.84 -14.89 -0.73
C PHE A 37 5.97 -16.10 -0.37
N GLY A 38 6.05 -16.61 0.86
CA GLY A 38 5.17 -17.67 1.36
C GLY A 38 3.71 -17.24 1.43
N ALA A 39 3.43 -16.04 1.96
CA ALA A 39 2.09 -15.47 2.00
C ALA A 39 1.53 -15.25 0.59
N PHE A 40 2.38 -14.79 -0.33
CA PHE A 40 2.04 -14.61 -1.73
C PHE A 40 1.73 -15.93 -2.44
N LEU A 41 2.49 -17.00 -2.17
CA LEU A 41 2.21 -18.33 -2.71
C LEU A 41 0.85 -18.85 -2.25
N ARG A 42 0.52 -18.65 -0.96
CA ARG A 42 -0.80 -18.98 -0.43
C ARG A 42 -1.90 -18.22 -1.17
N GLU A 43 -1.76 -16.91 -1.31
CA GLU A 43 -2.74 -16.07 -2.02
C GLU A 43 -2.83 -16.41 -3.51
N TYR A 44 -1.71 -16.80 -4.14
CA TYR A 44 -1.66 -17.26 -5.53
C TYR A 44 -2.48 -18.53 -5.74
N ILE A 45 -2.36 -19.50 -4.82
CA ILE A 45 -3.11 -20.75 -4.87
C ILE A 45 -4.59 -20.51 -4.58
N GLU A 46 -4.91 -19.68 -3.59
CA GLU A 46 -6.28 -19.38 -3.18
C GLU A 46 -7.05 -18.62 -4.28
N ARG A 47 -6.39 -17.70 -5.00
CA ARG A 47 -6.97 -17.04 -6.17
C ARG A 47 -7.17 -17.97 -7.37
N ARG A 48 -6.36 -19.03 -7.51
CA ARG A 48 -6.57 -20.04 -8.57
C ARG A 48 -7.78 -20.94 -8.30
N GLN A 49 -8.30 -20.93 -7.07
CA GLN A 49 -9.43 -21.74 -6.63
C GLN A 49 -10.76 -20.93 -6.51
N ASP A 50 -10.85 -19.81 -7.23
CA ASP A 50 -12.11 -19.12 -7.54
C ASP A 50 -12.87 -18.55 -6.33
N ASN A 51 -12.15 -18.03 -5.33
CA ASN A 51 -12.77 -17.32 -4.21
C ASN A 51 -12.09 -15.97 -4.00
N SER A 52 -12.60 -14.93 -4.67
CA SER A 52 -12.13 -13.55 -4.55
C SER A 52 -12.49 -12.97 -3.17
N SER A 53 -11.66 -13.28 -2.17
CA SER A 53 -11.83 -12.82 -0.78
C SER A 53 -11.84 -11.29 -0.61
N ILE A 54 -11.35 -10.54 -1.59
CA ILE A 54 -11.36 -9.06 -1.58
C ILE A 54 -12.69 -8.53 -2.09
N LEU A 55 -13.24 -9.13 -3.16
CA LEU A 55 -14.53 -8.75 -3.73
C LEU A 55 -15.66 -8.99 -2.72
N SER A 56 -15.62 -10.10 -1.99
CA SER A 56 -16.60 -10.39 -0.93
C SER A 56 -16.51 -9.43 0.26
N ARG A 57 -15.31 -8.94 0.60
CA ARG A 57 -15.15 -7.88 1.61
C ARG A 57 -15.66 -6.52 1.11
N TYR A 58 -15.34 -6.16 -0.12
CA TYR A 58 -15.83 -4.91 -0.73
C TYR A 58 -17.36 -4.93 -0.86
N LYS A 59 -17.92 -6.04 -1.36
CA LYS A 59 -19.36 -6.27 -1.40
C LYS A 59 -20.02 -6.12 -0.02
N LYS A 60 -19.40 -6.65 1.03
CA LYS A 60 -19.92 -6.56 2.40
C LYS A 60 -19.87 -5.13 2.97
N ILE A 61 -18.84 -4.36 2.64
CA ILE A 61 -18.71 -2.94 3.01
C ILE A 61 -19.75 -2.09 2.25
N LEU A 62 -19.90 -2.38 0.95
CA LEU A 62 -20.87 -1.72 0.07
C LEU A 62 -22.31 -2.00 0.50
N GLU A 63 -22.62 -3.25 0.86
CA GLU A 63 -23.92 -3.64 1.42
C GLU A 63 -24.17 -3.03 2.81
N SER A 64 -23.13 -2.87 3.65
CA SER A 64 -23.30 -2.24 4.98
C SER A 64 -23.54 -0.73 4.93
N GLU A 65 -23.00 -0.02 3.93
CA GLU A 65 -23.23 1.42 3.77
C GLU A 65 -24.61 1.70 3.13
N ILE A 66 -25.11 0.80 2.26
CA ILE A 66 -26.42 0.92 1.61
C ILE A 66 -27.57 0.49 2.54
N HIS A 67 -27.33 -0.38 3.53
CA HIS A 67 -28.31 -0.73 4.57
C HIS A 67 -28.51 0.35 5.66
N LEU A 68 -27.96 1.56 5.46
CA LEU A 68 -28.46 2.79 6.08
C LEU A 68 -29.38 3.55 5.10
N PRO A 69 -30.56 3.01 4.71
CA PRO A 69 -31.52 3.87 4.02
C PRO A 69 -32.03 4.89 5.06
N VAL A 70 -32.08 6.17 4.69
CA VAL A 70 -33.14 7.06 5.20
C VAL A 70 -33.05 7.43 6.70
N VAL A 71 -31.90 7.41 7.37
CA VAL A 71 -31.80 7.98 8.73
C VAL A 71 -30.46 8.65 8.92
N ILE A 72 -30.27 9.92 8.52
CA ILE A 72 -29.76 11.02 9.38
C ILE A 72 -30.11 12.35 8.68
N ALA A 73 -31.37 12.75 8.81
CA ALA A 73 -31.72 14.15 8.96
C ALA A 73 -32.67 14.25 10.17
N ARG A 74 -32.12 13.97 11.37
CA ARG A 74 -32.72 14.38 12.65
C ARG A 74 -31.70 14.32 13.80
N ASP A 75 -30.96 15.42 13.93
CA ASP A 75 -30.72 16.21 15.17
C ASP A 75 -30.09 15.57 16.44
N PRO A 76 -29.54 16.41 17.35
CA PRO A 76 -28.18 16.32 17.88
C PRO A 76 -28.10 15.79 19.33
N GLU A 77 -26.90 15.86 19.93
CA GLU A 77 -26.47 15.41 21.29
C GLU A 77 -25.76 14.04 21.27
N GLN A 78 -24.55 13.82 21.77
CA GLN A 78 -23.71 14.53 22.75
C GLN A 78 -22.27 13.95 22.66
N ARG A 79 -21.25 14.86 22.67
CA ARG A 79 -19.93 14.83 23.36
C ARG A 79 -19.04 13.56 23.31
N GLU A 80 -17.70 13.56 23.21
CA GLU A 80 -16.56 14.49 23.43
C GLU A 80 -15.30 13.73 22.91
N GLY A 81 -14.22 14.28 22.34
CA GLY A 81 -13.82 15.66 22.10
C GLY A 81 -12.46 15.78 21.37
N THR A 82 -12.31 16.94 20.69
CA THR A 82 -11.10 17.77 20.45
C THR A 82 -10.03 17.23 19.46
N THR A 83 -9.56 17.95 18.41
CA THR A 83 -9.24 19.39 18.29
C THR A 83 -9.12 19.84 16.80
N LYS A 84 -9.97 20.81 16.40
CA LYS A 84 -9.77 22.08 15.61
C LYS A 84 -9.00 22.03 14.27
N GLN A 85 -9.27 22.77 13.20
CA GLN A 85 -9.99 24.01 12.82
C GLN A 85 -9.82 24.03 11.27
N SER A 86 -10.79 24.28 10.39
CA SER A 86 -11.54 25.51 10.20
C SER A 86 -12.77 25.23 9.34
N GLN A 87 -13.87 25.83 9.76
CA GLN A 87 -15.06 26.13 8.97
C GLN A 87 -14.68 27.02 7.78
N ASP A 88 -15.39 26.89 6.66
CA ASP A 88 -16.35 27.93 6.31
C ASP A 88 -17.44 27.36 5.37
N GLU A 89 -18.65 27.41 5.91
CA GLU A 89 -19.95 27.65 5.27
C GLU A 89 -20.39 26.76 4.09
N ILE A 90 -21.16 25.70 4.43
CA ILE A 90 -22.18 25.18 3.52
C ILE A 90 -23.54 25.45 4.18
N PRO A 91 -24.36 26.39 3.64
CA PRO A 91 -25.68 26.66 4.19
C PRO A 91 -26.61 25.47 3.93
N ARG A 92 -27.30 25.04 5.00
CA ARG A 92 -28.46 24.15 4.94
C ARG A 92 -29.50 24.76 3.99
N PHE A 93 -29.71 24.16 2.82
CA PHE A 93 -30.89 24.40 2.01
C PHE A 93 -31.61 23.09 1.67
N ALA A 94 -32.91 23.12 1.93
CA ALA A 94 -34.00 22.46 1.22
C ALA A 94 -33.74 21.05 0.64
N ARG A 95 -34.04 20.08 1.50
CA ARG A 95 -34.68 18.78 1.22
C ARG A 95 -35.48 18.76 -0.10
N ASN A 96 -34.91 18.15 -1.13
CA ASN A 96 -35.60 17.68 -2.34
C ASN A 96 -34.93 16.37 -2.78
N ASP A 97 -35.71 15.34 -3.11
CA ASP A 97 -35.26 13.98 -3.46
C ASP A 97 -34.30 13.91 -4.68
N SER A 98 -34.04 15.02 -5.36
CA SER A 98 -33.02 15.16 -6.39
C SER A 98 -31.59 15.29 -5.82
N GLU A 99 -31.40 15.94 -4.67
CA GLU A 99 -30.08 16.09 -4.03
C GLU A 99 -29.59 14.81 -3.34
N GLN A 100 -30.51 13.92 -2.94
CA GLN A 100 -30.13 12.63 -2.38
C GLN A 100 -29.38 11.75 -3.39
N HIS A 101 -29.70 11.83 -4.68
CA HIS A 101 -28.95 11.11 -5.70
C HIS A 101 -27.57 11.68 -5.94
N GLU A 102 -27.47 13.01 -6.01
CA GLU A 102 -26.19 13.68 -6.24
C GLU A 102 -25.23 13.44 -5.07
N THR A 103 -25.75 13.42 -3.84
CA THR A 103 -24.95 13.12 -2.64
C THR A 103 -24.57 11.64 -2.49
N LEU A 104 -25.39 10.70 -2.95
CA LEU A 104 -25.06 9.27 -2.98
C LEU A 104 -24.03 8.95 -4.06
N ASP A 105 -24.17 9.52 -5.25
CA ASP A 105 -23.20 9.37 -6.36
C ASP A 105 -21.81 9.84 -5.90
N ILE A 106 -21.72 11.01 -5.28
CA ILE A 106 -20.47 11.55 -4.72
C ILE A 106 -19.90 10.67 -3.60
N ARG A 107 -20.75 10.08 -2.74
CA ARG A 107 -20.29 9.21 -1.65
C ARG A 107 -19.74 7.88 -2.16
N LEU A 108 -20.41 7.25 -3.14
CA LEU A 108 -19.95 6.00 -3.74
C LEU A 108 -18.62 6.19 -4.46
N GLU A 109 -18.49 7.28 -5.24
CA GLU A 109 -17.25 7.65 -5.91
C GLU A 109 -16.10 7.84 -4.90
N ARG A 110 -16.35 8.55 -3.79
CA ARG A 110 -15.37 8.74 -2.73
C ARG A 110 -14.94 7.42 -2.08
N LEU A 111 -15.88 6.51 -1.83
CA LEU A 111 -15.58 5.19 -1.26
C LEU A 111 -14.76 4.32 -2.21
N LEU A 112 -15.06 4.37 -3.52
CA LEU A 112 -14.26 3.70 -4.54
C LEU A 112 -12.83 4.25 -4.55
N GLN A 113 -12.66 5.58 -4.58
CA GLN A 113 -11.34 6.21 -4.55
C GLN A 113 -10.54 5.85 -3.29
N ASP A 114 -11.18 5.85 -2.11
CA ASP A 114 -10.52 5.47 -0.85
C ASP A 114 -10.07 3.99 -0.88
N ALA A 115 -10.88 3.10 -1.47
CA ALA A 115 -10.53 1.68 -1.63
C ALA A 115 -9.37 1.48 -2.63
N GLU A 116 -9.39 2.17 -3.76
CA GLU A 116 -8.33 2.14 -4.77
C GLU A 116 -6.99 2.65 -4.22
N LEU A 117 -7.02 3.77 -3.50
CA LEU A 117 -5.85 4.33 -2.82
C LEU A 117 -5.29 3.33 -1.81
N GLY A 118 -6.15 2.61 -1.09
CA GLY A 118 -5.75 1.54 -0.18
C GLY A 118 -4.98 0.41 -0.88
N LEU A 119 -5.46 -0.03 -2.04
CA LEU A 119 -4.79 -1.06 -2.85
C LEU A 119 -3.44 -0.58 -3.38
N ILE A 120 -3.37 0.64 -3.92
CA ILE A 120 -2.13 1.23 -4.44
C ILE A 120 -1.08 1.35 -3.33
N LYS A 121 -1.45 1.87 -2.15
CA LYS A 121 -0.56 2.02 -1.00
C LYS A 121 0.02 0.70 -0.51
N SER A 122 -0.68 -0.41 -0.73
CA SER A 122 -0.16 -1.74 -0.39
C SER A 122 1.01 -2.19 -1.27
N LEU A 123 1.06 -1.70 -2.53
CA LEU A 123 2.14 -1.99 -3.48
C LEU A 123 3.42 -1.20 -3.17
N ASP A 124 3.29 -0.01 -2.59
CA ASP A 124 4.44 0.85 -2.26
C ASP A 124 5.45 0.18 -1.32
N LYS A 125 4.95 -0.61 -0.35
CA LYS A 125 5.82 -1.37 0.57
C LYS A 125 6.68 -2.39 -0.16
N ILE A 126 6.12 -3.07 -1.17
CA ILE A 126 6.85 -4.04 -1.99
C ILE A 126 7.84 -3.29 -2.88
N ARG A 127 7.42 -2.19 -3.49
CA ARG A 127 8.27 -1.35 -4.34
C ARG A 127 9.48 -0.76 -3.60
N PHE A 128 9.29 -0.41 -2.33
CA PHE A 128 10.39 -0.01 -1.46
C PHE A 128 11.44 -1.11 -1.32
N ALA A 129 11.02 -2.36 -1.06
CA ALA A 129 11.93 -3.50 -0.94
C ALA A 129 12.72 -3.80 -2.22
N ILE A 130 12.13 -3.59 -3.40
CA ILE A 130 12.80 -3.77 -4.71
C ILE A 130 14.00 -2.84 -4.85
N ARG A 131 13.90 -1.59 -4.37
CA ARG A 131 14.98 -0.60 -4.46
C ARG A 131 15.99 -0.75 -3.32
N VAL A 132 15.51 -1.03 -2.11
CA VAL A 132 16.35 -1.08 -0.90
C VAL A 132 17.18 -2.36 -0.83
N GLY A 133 16.67 -3.51 -1.29
CA GLY A 133 17.43 -4.77 -1.27
C GLY A 133 18.77 -4.70 -2.02
N PRO A 134 18.78 -4.34 -3.32
CA PRO A 134 20.01 -4.14 -4.09
C PRO A 134 20.91 -3.03 -3.52
N ALA A 135 20.34 -1.92 -3.06
CA ALA A 135 21.11 -0.81 -2.50
C ALA A 135 21.85 -1.22 -1.20
N LEU A 136 21.20 -1.96 -0.31
CA LEU A 136 21.83 -2.53 0.88
C LEU A 136 22.91 -3.57 0.51
N GLY A 137 22.64 -4.40 -0.50
CA GLY A 137 23.61 -5.36 -1.01
C GLY A 137 24.88 -4.72 -1.56
N LEU A 138 24.75 -3.60 -2.29
CA LEU A 138 25.87 -2.81 -2.79
C LEU A 138 26.66 -2.14 -1.65
N MET A 139 25.96 -1.52 -0.68
CA MET A 139 26.64 -0.94 0.50
C MET A 139 27.39 -2.02 1.30
N GLY A 140 26.81 -3.22 1.40
CA GLY A 140 27.43 -4.38 2.02
C GLY A 140 28.72 -4.84 1.36
N THR A 141 29.02 -4.44 0.11
CA THR A 141 30.28 -4.78 -0.57
C THR A 141 31.30 -3.67 -0.51
N LEU A 142 30.86 -2.43 -0.68
CA LEU A 142 31.75 -1.29 -0.74
C LEU A 142 32.46 -1.08 0.62
N ILE A 143 31.79 -1.38 1.73
CA ILE A 143 32.37 -1.22 3.07
C ILE A 143 33.47 -2.27 3.36
N PRO A 144 33.22 -3.60 3.28
CA PRO A 144 34.26 -4.59 3.53
C PRO A 144 35.36 -4.60 2.47
N MET A 145 35.08 -4.17 1.23
CA MET A 145 36.12 -4.04 0.20
C MET A 145 37.17 -3.01 0.61
N GLY A 146 36.80 -1.91 1.27
CA GLY A 146 37.76 -0.94 1.82
C GLY A 146 38.67 -1.58 2.88
N ILE A 147 38.09 -2.39 3.78
CA ILE A 147 38.84 -3.13 4.80
C ILE A 147 39.76 -4.17 4.14
N ALA A 148 39.29 -4.88 3.12
CA ALA A 148 40.06 -5.89 2.39
C ALA A 148 41.30 -5.29 1.69
N LEU A 149 41.15 -4.15 1.02
CA LEU A 149 42.27 -3.45 0.38
C LEU A 149 43.28 -2.92 1.40
N SER A 150 42.81 -2.45 2.56
CA SER A 150 43.69 -2.06 3.67
C SER A 150 44.45 -3.25 4.26
N ALA A 151 43.79 -4.40 4.43
CA ALA A 151 44.42 -5.63 4.90
C ALA A 151 45.46 -6.16 3.90
N LEU A 152 45.20 -6.04 2.60
CA LEU A 152 46.17 -6.38 1.55
C LEU A 152 47.43 -5.51 1.63
N ALA A 153 47.29 -4.20 1.85
CA ALA A 153 48.43 -3.30 2.03
C ALA A 153 49.30 -3.68 3.26
N GLN A 154 48.73 -4.40 4.23
CA GLN A 154 49.42 -4.89 5.43
C GLN A 154 49.95 -6.33 5.27
N GLY A 155 49.69 -7.00 4.14
CA GLY A 155 50.09 -8.39 3.89
C GLY A 155 49.21 -9.45 4.57
N ASP A 156 48.05 -9.08 5.13
CA ASP A 156 47.11 -9.98 5.81
C ASP A 156 46.11 -10.60 4.83
N MET A 157 46.57 -11.59 4.08
CA MET A 157 45.76 -12.33 3.09
C MET A 157 44.54 -13.05 3.70
N PRO A 158 44.62 -13.67 4.91
CA PRO A 158 43.45 -14.28 5.54
C PRO A 158 42.33 -13.27 5.82
N LYS A 159 42.63 -12.09 6.39
CA LYS A 159 41.61 -11.07 6.63
C LYS A 159 41.04 -10.48 5.35
N MET A 160 41.88 -10.31 4.32
CA MET A 160 41.44 -9.88 3.00
C MET A 160 40.40 -10.87 2.43
N ALA A 161 40.72 -12.17 2.46
CA ALA A 161 39.84 -13.21 1.91
C ALA A 161 38.49 -13.25 2.64
N GLY A 162 38.47 -13.20 3.98
CA GLY A 162 37.22 -13.20 4.75
C GLY A 162 36.33 -11.99 4.47
N SER A 163 36.93 -10.81 4.39
CA SER A 163 36.21 -9.56 4.06
C SER A 163 35.61 -9.59 2.65
N MET A 164 36.33 -10.16 1.67
CA MET A 164 35.83 -10.31 0.30
C MET A 164 34.67 -11.30 0.18
N VAL A 165 34.76 -12.47 0.84
CA VAL A 165 33.66 -13.45 0.82
C VAL A 165 32.38 -12.83 1.37
N THR A 166 32.50 -12.08 2.47
CA THR A 166 31.36 -11.39 3.08
C THR A 166 30.77 -10.36 2.11
N ALA A 167 31.60 -9.53 1.48
CA ALA A 167 31.17 -8.56 0.47
C ALA A 167 30.41 -9.23 -0.69
N PHE A 168 30.98 -10.25 -1.33
CA PHE A 168 30.31 -10.89 -2.46
C PHE A 168 28.98 -11.52 -2.05
N THR A 169 28.94 -12.17 -0.89
CA THR A 169 27.73 -12.78 -0.36
C THR A 169 26.63 -11.75 -0.13
N THR A 170 26.95 -10.58 0.44
CA THR A 170 25.93 -9.54 0.70
C THR A 170 25.33 -8.98 -0.59
N THR A 171 26.11 -8.84 -1.68
CA THR A 171 25.53 -8.45 -2.97
C THR A 171 24.67 -9.53 -3.58
N VAL A 172 25.13 -10.79 -3.57
CA VAL A 172 24.34 -11.90 -4.13
C VAL A 172 22.99 -11.99 -3.42
N VAL A 173 22.98 -11.91 -2.08
CA VAL A 173 21.73 -11.93 -1.30
C VAL A 173 20.88 -10.68 -1.55
N GLY A 174 21.48 -9.48 -1.58
CA GLY A 174 20.75 -8.24 -1.83
C GLY A 174 20.09 -8.18 -3.21
N LEU A 175 20.78 -8.65 -4.25
CA LEU A 175 20.24 -8.76 -5.61
C LEU A 175 19.16 -9.84 -5.70
N ALA A 176 19.38 -11.02 -5.10
CA ALA A 176 18.38 -12.09 -5.06
C ALA A 176 17.08 -11.62 -4.37
N CYS A 177 17.22 -10.90 -3.26
CA CYS A 177 16.10 -10.27 -2.56
C CYS A 177 15.35 -9.28 -3.46
N GLY A 178 16.07 -8.33 -4.10
CA GLY A 178 15.46 -7.37 -5.02
C GLY A 178 14.73 -8.02 -6.20
N MET A 179 15.33 -9.07 -6.77
CA MET A 179 14.74 -9.84 -7.87
C MET A 179 13.46 -10.58 -7.43
N ALA A 180 13.48 -11.25 -6.28
CA ALA A 180 12.31 -11.93 -5.73
C ALA A 180 11.17 -10.94 -5.42
N ALA A 181 11.49 -9.80 -4.80
CA ALA A 181 10.52 -8.73 -4.55
C ALA A 181 9.92 -8.17 -5.84
N TYR A 182 10.72 -8.03 -6.89
CA TYR A 182 10.25 -7.54 -8.20
C TYR A 182 9.28 -8.52 -8.85
N LEU A 183 9.61 -9.81 -8.89
CA LEU A 183 8.72 -10.84 -9.44
C LEU A 183 7.38 -10.88 -8.70
N MET A 184 7.40 -10.80 -7.36
CA MET A 184 6.20 -10.71 -6.55
C MET A 184 5.38 -9.45 -6.86
N SER A 185 6.05 -8.29 -6.98
CA SER A 185 5.39 -7.02 -7.34
C SER A 185 4.70 -7.10 -8.69
N MET A 186 5.34 -7.70 -9.69
CA MET A 186 4.77 -7.82 -11.03
C MET A 186 3.44 -8.58 -11.03
N VAL A 187 3.33 -9.64 -10.22
CA VAL A 187 2.07 -10.41 -10.13
C VAL A 187 1.03 -9.66 -9.30
N ARG A 188 1.42 -9.09 -8.14
CA ARG A 188 0.47 -8.31 -7.31
C ARG A 188 -0.09 -7.10 -8.03
N GLU A 189 0.72 -6.41 -8.85
CA GLU A 189 0.24 -5.31 -9.68
C GLU A 189 -0.84 -5.76 -10.69
N LYS A 190 -0.71 -6.95 -11.27
CA LYS A 190 -1.74 -7.50 -12.17
C LYS A 190 -3.04 -7.78 -11.43
N TRP A 191 -2.96 -8.32 -10.22
CA TRP A 191 -4.13 -8.58 -9.38
C TRP A 191 -4.82 -7.31 -8.92
N VAL A 192 -4.07 -6.33 -8.41
CA VAL A 192 -4.63 -5.04 -7.99
C VAL A 192 -5.34 -4.35 -9.15
N LYS A 193 -4.76 -4.35 -10.36
CA LYS A 193 -5.42 -3.81 -11.57
C LYS A 193 -6.68 -4.58 -11.98
N ALA A 194 -6.73 -5.88 -11.74
CA ALA A 194 -7.94 -6.67 -11.98
C ALA A 194 -9.02 -6.33 -10.95
N ASP A 195 -8.65 -6.25 -9.67
CA ASP A 195 -9.56 -5.94 -8.56
C ASP A 195 -10.13 -4.51 -8.67
N MET A 196 -9.33 -3.52 -9.06
CA MET A 196 -9.80 -2.14 -9.29
C MET A 196 -10.89 -2.08 -10.36
N ARG A 197 -10.69 -2.75 -11.50
CA ARG A 197 -11.69 -2.79 -12.58
C ARG A 197 -13.01 -3.41 -12.13
N GLU A 198 -12.95 -4.44 -11.29
CA GLU A 198 -14.15 -5.09 -10.76
C GLU A 198 -14.88 -4.19 -9.75
N MET A 199 -14.15 -3.47 -8.89
CA MET A 199 -14.75 -2.50 -7.96
C MET A 199 -15.43 -1.34 -8.70
N GLU A 200 -14.81 -0.82 -9.76
CA GLU A 200 -15.37 0.23 -10.62
C GLU A 200 -16.67 -0.25 -11.29
N PHE A 201 -16.64 -1.45 -11.90
CA PHE A 201 -17.82 -2.06 -12.51
C PHE A 201 -18.97 -2.26 -11.51
N MET A 202 -18.67 -2.76 -10.31
CA MET A 202 -19.67 -2.96 -9.25
C MET A 202 -20.27 -1.64 -8.76
N THR A 203 -19.45 -0.60 -8.64
CA THR A 203 -19.90 0.73 -8.22
C THR A 203 -20.84 1.34 -9.27
N GLU A 204 -20.48 1.25 -10.55
CA GLU A 204 -21.31 1.74 -11.66
C GLU A 204 -22.64 0.99 -11.76
N LEU A 205 -22.61 -0.34 -11.62
CA LEU A 205 -23.82 -1.17 -11.62
C LEU A 205 -24.78 -0.78 -10.48
N MET A 206 -24.24 -0.57 -9.27
CA MET A 206 -25.02 -0.19 -8.09
C MET A 206 -25.58 1.24 -8.20
N LEU A 207 -24.80 2.17 -8.72
CA LEU A 207 -25.22 3.55 -8.98
C LEU A 207 -26.36 3.58 -10.00
N ARG A 208 -26.24 2.83 -11.10
CA ARG A 208 -27.27 2.71 -12.12
C ARG A 208 -28.56 2.06 -11.59
N ASN A 209 -28.44 1.01 -10.78
CA ASN A 209 -29.60 0.36 -10.17
C ASN A 209 -30.30 1.27 -9.14
N SER A 210 -29.53 2.04 -8.37
CA SER A 210 -30.09 3.01 -7.41
C SER A 210 -30.84 4.15 -8.12
N LYS A 211 -30.31 4.66 -9.25
CA LYS A 211 -31.01 5.61 -10.11
C LYS A 211 -32.30 5.02 -10.67
N PHE A 212 -32.27 3.77 -11.13
CA PHE A 212 -33.45 3.09 -11.69
C PHE A 212 -34.55 2.85 -10.64
N LYS A 213 -34.18 2.52 -9.40
CA LYS A 213 -35.15 2.26 -8.31
C LYS A 213 -35.89 3.53 -7.90
N VAL A 214 -35.20 4.67 -7.84
CA VAL A 214 -35.85 5.94 -7.48
C VAL A 214 -36.62 6.56 -8.64
N GLN A 215 -36.17 6.38 -9.88
CA GLN A 215 -36.97 6.81 -11.03
C GLN A 215 -38.30 6.06 -11.10
N ASN A 216 -38.33 4.76 -10.77
CA ASN A 216 -39.58 3.99 -10.69
C ASN A 216 -40.43 4.34 -9.47
N SER A 217 -39.85 4.72 -8.33
CA SER A 217 -40.66 5.18 -7.18
C SER A 217 -41.37 6.50 -7.47
N LYS A 218 -40.72 7.43 -8.19
CA LYS A 218 -41.37 8.67 -8.63
C LYS A 218 -42.51 8.44 -9.62
N LEU A 219 -42.37 7.49 -10.55
CA LEU A 219 -43.46 7.10 -11.45
C LEU A 219 -44.64 6.41 -10.74
N GLY A 220 -44.40 5.76 -9.59
CA GLY A 220 -45.45 5.14 -8.78
C GLY A 220 -46.30 6.17 -8.04
N GLU A 221 -45.66 7.17 -7.41
CA GLU A 221 -46.36 8.24 -6.69
C GLU A 221 -47.16 9.15 -7.65
N GLU A 222 -46.67 9.40 -8.87
CA GLU A 222 -47.36 10.24 -9.86
C GLU A 222 -48.65 9.58 -10.40
N ASN A 223 -48.70 8.25 -10.43
CA ASN A 223 -49.89 7.50 -10.86
C ASN A 223 -50.96 7.38 -9.76
N GLU A 224 -50.58 7.28 -8.48
CA GLU A 224 -51.54 7.27 -7.36
C GLU A 224 -52.23 8.64 -7.19
N ILE A 225 -51.53 9.74 -7.45
CA ILE A 225 -52.10 11.10 -7.38
C ILE A 225 -53.13 11.34 -8.50
N PHE A 226 -52.98 10.67 -9.66
CA PHE A 226 -53.91 10.77 -10.79
C PHE A 226 -55.16 9.87 -10.66
N GLU A 227 -55.16 8.86 -9.80
CA GLU A 227 -56.36 8.04 -9.52
C GLU A 227 -57.26 8.63 -8.42
N GLU A 228 -56.75 9.56 -7.60
CA GLU A 228 -57.51 10.21 -6.52
C GLU A 228 -58.17 11.56 -6.90
N THR A 229 -57.99 12.06 -8.13
CA THR A 229 -58.62 13.31 -8.64
C THR A 229 -59.65 13.08 -9.73
#